data_AF-A0A354FSI8-F1
#
_entry.id   AF-A0A354FSI8-F1
#
_cell.length_a   1.000
_cell.length_b   1.000
_cell.length_c   1.000
_cell.angle_alpha   90.00
_cell.angle_beta   90.00
_cell.angle_gamma   90.00
#
_symmetry.space_group_name_H-M   'P 1'
#
loop_
_entity.id
_entity.type
_entity.pdbx_description
1 polymer ?
#
loop_
_entity_poly.entity_id
_entity_poly.type
_entity_poly.pdbx_seq_one_letter_code
_entity_poly.pdbx_strand_id
1 'polypeptide(L)'
;MGIENYMTRVRLIIFSILVTFVNAPIIFAEEQDQSIPVDPKLVALNKIRPVLKTVKKFYPEASSILFMQNLHFEDSTQLYVESAITKLQAVGDSFLEDVRGPKAKGGVWCDIFLLKGSSRSYSRAEGAVKRKHFVEHKIYQDLHGIDHHLHVTLRVPKGNASSEFVKEFTSLIRSCSRDFVTDK
;
A
#
# COMPACT_ATOMS: atom_id res chain seq x y z
N MET A 1 -61.72 -63.67 0.23
CA MET A 1 -60.70 -64.53 0.90
C MET A 1 -59.43 -63.69 0.97
N GLY A 2 -58.93 -63.42 2.18
CA GLY A 2 -57.66 -62.71 2.41
C GLY A 2 -57.77 -61.22 2.77
N ILE A 3 -57.89 -60.94 4.07
CA ILE A 3 -57.50 -59.67 4.71
C ILE A 3 -55.98 -59.71 4.86
N GLU A 4 -55.26 -58.66 4.49
CA GLU A 4 -54.10 -58.22 5.28
C GLU A 4 -53.71 -56.78 4.97
N ASN A 5 -54.05 -55.90 5.91
CA ASN A 5 -53.47 -54.60 6.11
C ASN A 5 -51.98 -54.77 6.44
N TYR A 6 -51.09 -54.02 5.79
CA TYR A 6 -49.87 -53.58 6.47
C TYR A 6 -49.58 -52.12 6.13
N MET A 7 -50.05 -51.25 7.02
CA MET A 7 -49.53 -49.90 7.20
C MET A 7 -48.05 -49.98 7.53
N THR A 8 -47.18 -49.65 6.57
CA THR A 8 -45.77 -49.39 6.89
C THR A 8 -45.53 -47.90 6.86
N ARG A 9 -45.75 -47.34 8.06
CA ARG A 9 -45.32 -46.05 8.62
C ARG A 9 -44.34 -45.25 7.74
N VAL A 10 -44.85 -44.14 7.23
CA VAL A 10 -44.10 -42.97 6.75
C VAL A 10 -43.15 -42.51 7.86
N ARG A 11 -41.84 -42.70 7.68
CA ARG A 11 -40.82 -41.98 8.46
C ARG A 11 -40.51 -40.67 7.74
N LEU A 12 -41.23 -39.63 8.13
CA LEU A 12 -40.92 -38.25 7.78
C LEU A 12 -39.63 -37.87 8.51
N ILE A 13 -38.47 -38.00 7.84
CA ILE A 13 -37.21 -37.48 8.37
C ILE A 13 -37.21 -35.98 8.06
N ILE A 14 -37.63 -35.19 9.04
CA ILE A 14 -37.47 -33.74 9.03
C ILE A 14 -35.96 -33.47 9.19
N PHE A 15 -35.25 -33.30 8.07
CA PHE A 15 -33.93 -32.69 8.09
C PHE A 15 -34.12 -31.19 8.33
N SER A 16 -34.25 -30.84 9.61
CA SER A 16 -34.05 -29.47 10.09
C SER A 16 -32.58 -29.11 9.86
N ILE A 17 -32.25 -28.61 8.67
CA ILE A 17 -30.97 -27.93 8.44
C ILE A 17 -31.08 -26.59 9.16
N LEU A 18 -30.67 -26.61 10.43
CA LEU A 18 -30.40 -25.43 11.22
C LEU A 18 -29.29 -24.66 10.50
N VAL A 19 -29.63 -23.56 9.81
CA VAL A 19 -28.64 -22.61 9.29
C VAL A 19 -28.10 -21.85 10.49
N THR A 20 -27.06 -22.39 11.12
CA THR A 20 -26.24 -21.63 12.06
C THR A 20 -25.44 -20.62 11.24
N PHE A 21 -25.92 -19.38 11.22
CA PHE A 21 -25.06 -18.24 10.93
C PHE A 21 -23.99 -18.20 12.02
N VAL A 22 -22.84 -18.82 11.75
CA VAL A 22 -21.63 -18.57 12.51
C VAL A 22 -21.24 -17.13 12.19
N ASN A 23 -21.70 -16.19 13.02
CA ASN A 23 -21.08 -14.88 13.12
C ASN A 23 -19.66 -15.12 13.66
N ALA A 24 -18.75 -15.52 12.78
CA ALA A 24 -17.34 -15.44 13.08
C ALA A 24 -17.04 -13.95 13.22
N PRO A 25 -16.59 -13.46 14.38
CA PRO A 25 -16.04 -12.13 14.43
C PRO A 25 -14.85 -12.13 13.45
N ILE A 26 -14.95 -11.29 12.42
CA ILE A 26 -13.78 -10.93 11.63
C ILE A 26 -12.91 -10.11 12.59
N ILE A 27 -12.01 -10.80 13.29
CA ILE A 27 -10.97 -10.15 14.09
C ILE A 27 -9.89 -9.71 13.08
N PHE A 28 -10.13 -8.60 12.40
CA PHE A 28 -9.03 -7.74 11.94
C PHE A 28 -8.77 -6.73 13.05
N ALA A 29 -8.07 -7.20 14.07
CA ALA A 29 -7.31 -6.35 14.94
C ALA A 29 -6.01 -7.11 15.18
N GLU A 30 -5.10 -7.00 14.21
CA GLU A 30 -3.69 -7.13 14.51
C GLU A 30 -3.38 -5.96 15.44
N GLU A 31 -3.53 -6.22 16.74
CA GLU A 31 -3.06 -5.37 17.81
C GLU A 31 -1.53 -5.36 17.70
N GLN A 32 -1.02 -4.42 16.90
CA GLN A 32 0.41 -4.22 16.73
C GLN A 32 1.00 -3.85 18.09
N ASP A 33 1.92 -4.71 18.53
CA ASP A 33 2.70 -4.64 19.74
C ASP A 33 3.21 -3.23 20.05
N GLN A 34 2.86 -2.74 21.24
CA GLN A 34 3.33 -1.48 21.79
C GLN A 34 4.83 -1.56 22.10
N SER A 35 5.73 -1.23 21.18
CA SER A 35 7.07 -0.75 21.59
C SER A 35 7.99 -0.20 20.50
N ILE A 36 7.63 -0.20 19.21
CA ILE A 36 8.55 0.32 18.20
C ILE A 36 8.34 1.83 18.04
N PRO A 37 9.30 2.68 18.47
CA PRO A 37 9.13 4.13 18.43
C PRO A 37 9.10 4.59 16.98
N VAL A 38 7.98 5.20 16.59
CA VAL A 38 7.83 5.90 15.31
C VAL A 38 8.52 7.26 15.41
N ASP A 39 9.21 7.68 14.36
CA ASP A 39 9.82 9.01 14.32
C ASP A 39 8.74 10.12 14.44
N PRO A 40 8.81 11.00 15.45
CA PRO A 40 7.81 12.03 15.67
C PRO A 40 7.67 13.01 14.50
N LYS A 41 8.70 13.20 13.67
CA LYS A 41 8.64 14.04 12.48
C LYS A 41 7.78 13.42 11.40
N LEU A 42 7.79 12.10 11.28
CA LEU A 42 6.94 11.38 10.33
C LEU A 42 5.49 11.37 10.80
N VAL A 43 5.27 11.24 12.12
CA VAL A 43 3.94 11.44 12.73
C VAL A 43 3.42 12.87 12.45
N ALA A 44 4.27 13.88 12.64
CA ALA A 44 3.93 15.27 12.37
C ALA A 44 3.62 15.51 10.88
N LEU A 45 4.42 14.93 9.98
CA LEU A 45 4.20 15.01 8.53
C LEU A 45 2.84 14.44 8.16
N ASN A 46 2.48 13.24 8.66
CA ASN A 46 1.18 12.63 8.38
C ASN A 46 0.00 13.43 8.98
N LYS A 47 0.23 14.20 10.06
CA LYS A 47 -0.78 15.10 10.65
C LYS A 47 -0.93 16.42 9.87
N ILE A 48 0.18 17.07 9.50
CA ILE A 48 0.20 18.39 8.84
C ILE A 48 -0.21 18.29 7.37
N ARG A 49 0.26 17.25 6.69
CA ARG A 49 -0.10 16.90 5.31
C ARG A 49 -0.67 15.50 5.36
N PRO A 50 -2.01 15.34 5.42
CA PRO A 50 -2.60 14.02 5.51
C PRO A 50 -2.45 13.32 4.15
N VAL A 51 -1.27 12.73 3.93
CA VAL A 51 -0.95 11.90 2.77
C VAL A 51 -2.01 10.82 2.65
N LEU A 52 -2.39 10.22 3.78
CA LEU A 52 -3.49 9.26 3.85
C LEU A 52 -4.81 9.80 3.30
N LYS A 53 -5.16 11.07 3.54
CA LYS A 53 -6.39 11.67 3.00
C LYS A 53 -6.32 11.76 1.46
N THR A 54 -5.17 12.13 0.93
CA THR A 54 -4.96 12.18 -0.54
C THR A 54 -5.01 10.78 -1.14
N VAL A 55 -4.37 9.80 -0.51
CA VAL A 55 -4.44 8.40 -0.95
C VAL A 55 -5.88 7.88 -0.91
N LYS A 56 -6.60 8.07 0.20
CA LYS A 56 -7.98 7.60 0.38
C LYS A 56 -9.00 8.29 -0.53
N LYS A 57 -8.70 9.48 -1.05
CA LYS A 57 -9.53 10.13 -2.09
C LYS A 57 -9.61 9.28 -3.37
N PHE A 58 -8.51 8.61 -3.74
CA PHE A 58 -8.42 7.81 -4.97
C PHE A 58 -8.50 6.30 -4.70
N TYR A 59 -8.11 5.87 -3.51
CA TYR A 59 -8.08 4.47 -3.07
C TYR A 59 -8.74 4.36 -1.68
N PRO A 60 -10.09 4.36 -1.61
CA PRO A 60 -10.81 4.43 -0.33
C PRO A 60 -10.47 3.30 0.64
N GLU A 61 -10.21 2.11 0.11
CA GLU A 61 -9.87 0.90 0.85
C GLU A 61 -8.38 0.79 1.20
N ALA A 62 -7.57 1.81 0.88
CA ALA A 62 -6.15 1.78 1.17
C ALA A 62 -5.88 1.69 2.68
N SER A 63 -5.07 0.69 3.04
CA SER A 63 -4.51 0.55 4.37
C SER A 63 -3.29 1.47 4.52
N SER A 64 -2.92 1.77 5.76
CA SER A 64 -1.70 2.50 6.05
C SER A 64 -1.01 1.92 7.26
N ILE A 65 0.30 1.77 7.17
CA ILE A 65 1.14 1.32 8.28
C ILE A 65 2.21 2.38 8.51
N LEU A 66 2.34 2.81 9.75
CA LEU A 66 3.37 3.76 10.16
C LEU A 66 4.33 3.03 11.10
N PHE A 67 5.56 2.82 10.64
CA PHE A 67 6.52 1.95 11.32
C PHE A 67 7.93 2.56 11.24
N MET A 68 8.52 2.84 12.40
CA MET A 68 9.83 3.50 12.51
C MET A 68 9.92 4.80 11.70
N GLN A 69 10.64 4.77 10.57
CA GLN A 69 10.86 5.89 9.65
C GLN A 69 10.11 5.71 8.33
N ASN A 70 9.20 4.72 8.23
CA ASN A 70 8.40 4.45 7.04
C ASN A 70 6.91 4.73 7.29
N LEU A 71 6.29 5.45 6.35
CA LEU A 71 4.85 5.52 6.18
C LEU A 71 4.47 4.78 4.90
N HIS A 72 3.85 3.63 5.07
CA HIS A 72 3.43 2.72 4.02
C HIS A 72 1.94 2.88 3.71
N PHE A 73 1.56 2.76 2.43
CA PHE A 73 0.18 2.62 1.97
C PHE A 73 0.06 1.52 0.94
N GLU A 74 -1.00 0.73 1.03
CA GLU A 74 -1.36 -0.19 -0.04
C GLU A 74 -2.86 -0.38 -0.22
N ASP A 75 -3.25 -0.61 -1.46
CA ASP A 75 -4.58 -1.07 -1.86
C ASP A 75 -4.43 -2.04 -3.03
N SER A 76 -5.15 -3.17 -2.98
CA SER A 76 -5.25 -4.14 -4.07
C SER A 76 -3.90 -4.49 -4.73
N THR A 77 -2.94 -4.95 -3.93
CA THR A 77 -1.58 -5.30 -4.38
C THR A 77 -1.40 -6.80 -4.64
N GLN A 78 -0.34 -7.17 -5.36
CA GLN A 78 0.13 -8.55 -5.54
C GLN A 78 1.65 -8.59 -5.74
N LEU A 79 2.24 -9.78 -5.63
CA LEU A 79 3.66 -10.00 -5.94
C LEU A 79 3.83 -10.23 -7.45
N TYR A 80 4.89 -9.66 -8.00
CA TYR A 80 5.32 -9.81 -9.37
C TYR A 80 6.78 -10.23 -9.42
N VAL A 81 7.15 -11.05 -10.40
CA VAL A 81 8.54 -11.28 -10.77
C VAL A 81 8.92 -10.23 -11.81
N GLU A 82 9.81 -9.31 -11.47
CA GLU A 82 10.23 -8.17 -12.29
C GLU A 82 11.75 -8.13 -12.44
N SER A 83 12.24 -7.54 -13.53
CA SER A 83 13.69 -7.26 -13.64
C SER A 83 14.11 -6.20 -12.63
N ALA A 84 15.25 -6.41 -11.97
CA ALA A 84 15.83 -5.45 -11.05
C ALA A 84 16.19 -4.14 -11.78
N ILE A 85 15.95 -3.01 -11.12
CA ILE A 85 16.34 -1.69 -11.64
C ILE A 85 17.80 -1.44 -11.26
N THR A 86 18.75 -1.92 -12.06
CA THR A 86 20.19 -1.67 -11.87
C THR A 86 20.75 -0.77 -12.98
N LYS A 87 21.66 0.15 -12.62
CA LYS A 87 22.36 1.02 -13.59
C LYS A 87 23.45 0.30 -14.38
N LEU A 88 23.82 -0.92 -13.98
CA LEU A 88 24.88 -1.74 -14.58
C LEU A 88 24.36 -2.60 -15.74
N GLN A 89 23.43 -2.09 -16.56
CA GLN A 89 22.95 -2.75 -17.78
C GLN A 89 23.99 -2.74 -18.92
N ALA A 90 25.26 -2.95 -18.57
CA ALA A 90 26.32 -3.26 -19.51
C ALA A 90 26.73 -4.71 -19.25
N VAL A 91 26.21 -5.61 -20.08
CA VAL A 91 26.60 -7.03 -20.21
C VAL A 91 25.98 -8.00 -19.20
N GLY A 92 25.00 -8.79 -19.67
CA GLY A 92 24.69 -10.13 -19.16
C GLY A 92 23.84 -10.20 -17.89
N ASP A 93 22.64 -10.76 -18.04
CA ASP A 93 21.69 -11.16 -17.00
C ASP A 93 20.96 -10.06 -16.22
N SER A 94 19.70 -9.83 -16.62
CA SER A 94 18.75 -9.14 -15.77
C SER A 94 18.39 -10.04 -14.59
N PHE A 95 18.85 -9.70 -13.40
CA PHE A 95 18.38 -10.35 -12.18
C PHE A 95 16.87 -10.12 -12.03
N LEU A 96 16.13 -11.20 -11.78
CA LEU A 96 14.72 -11.14 -11.46
C LEU A 96 14.56 -11.01 -9.94
N GLU A 97 13.64 -10.14 -9.52
CA GLU A 97 13.29 -9.89 -8.13
C GLU A 97 11.77 -10.00 -7.93
N ASP A 98 11.38 -10.49 -6.76
CA ASP A 98 10.00 -10.43 -6.31
C ASP A 98 9.68 -9.01 -5.82
N VAL A 99 8.73 -8.36 -6.49
CA VAL A 99 8.34 -6.99 -6.22
C VAL A 99 6.85 -6.91 -6.00
N ARG A 100 6.43 -6.36 -4.86
CA ARG A 100 5.01 -6.07 -4.61
C ARG A 100 4.57 -4.82 -5.38
N GLY A 101 3.47 -4.92 -6.10
CA GLY A 101 2.92 -3.80 -6.87
C GLY A 101 1.40 -3.83 -6.93
N PRO A 102 0.77 -2.77 -7.46
CA PRO A 102 -0.68 -2.69 -7.60
C PRO A 102 -1.18 -3.62 -8.71
N LYS A 103 -2.40 -4.15 -8.56
CA LYS A 103 -3.08 -4.89 -9.63
C LYS A 103 -3.40 -3.98 -10.81
N ALA A 104 -3.48 -4.55 -12.01
CA ALA A 104 -3.71 -3.76 -13.23
C ALA A 104 -5.06 -3.03 -13.28
N LYS A 105 -6.09 -3.58 -12.62
CA LYS A 105 -7.47 -3.04 -12.60
C LYS A 105 -7.70 -1.96 -11.53
N GLY A 106 -6.68 -1.62 -10.75
CA GLY A 106 -6.79 -0.72 -9.61
C GLY A 106 -5.83 -1.10 -8.50
N GLY A 107 -5.60 -0.18 -7.58
CA GLY A 107 -4.68 -0.34 -6.46
C GLY A 107 -3.52 0.64 -6.48
N VAL A 108 -2.81 0.67 -5.37
CA VAL A 108 -1.62 1.49 -5.14
C VAL A 108 -0.69 0.77 -4.19
N TRP A 109 0.60 0.98 -4.35
CA TRP A 109 1.58 0.62 -3.33
C TRP A 109 2.52 1.81 -3.16
N CYS A 110 2.75 2.26 -1.94
CA CYS A 110 3.56 3.43 -1.66
C CYS A 110 4.35 3.26 -0.36
N ASP A 111 5.64 3.53 -0.42
CA ASP A 111 6.49 3.71 0.76
C ASP A 111 7.01 5.15 0.81
N ILE A 112 7.00 5.75 1.99
CA ILE A 112 7.59 7.06 2.28
C ILE A 112 8.56 6.89 3.43
N PHE A 113 9.85 6.91 3.12
CA PHE A 113 10.91 6.88 4.12
C PHE A 113 11.36 8.28 4.48
N LEU A 114 11.49 8.56 5.78
CA LEU A 114 12.18 9.73 6.29
C LEU A 114 13.65 9.37 6.54
N LEU A 115 14.56 9.89 5.73
CA LEU A 115 15.99 9.57 5.81
C LEU A 115 16.79 10.80 6.24
N LYS A 116 17.85 10.58 7.01
CA LYS A 116 18.79 11.65 7.40
C LYS A 116 19.66 12.08 6.21
N GLY A 117 20.00 13.36 6.15
CA GLY A 117 20.84 13.95 5.11
C GLY A 117 20.04 14.51 3.94
N SER A 118 20.76 14.94 2.90
CA SER A 118 20.18 15.47 1.65
C SER A 118 19.97 14.39 0.60
N SER A 119 18.91 14.55 -0.19
CA SER A 119 18.56 13.69 -1.32
C SER A 119 19.43 13.87 -2.57
N ARG A 120 20.38 14.81 -2.58
CA ARG A 120 21.17 15.15 -3.79
C ARG A 120 21.82 13.94 -4.48
N SER A 121 22.31 12.97 -3.71
CA SER A 121 22.91 11.73 -4.22
C SER A 121 21.92 10.86 -5.01
N TYR A 122 20.63 10.97 -4.72
CA TYR A 122 19.56 10.19 -5.34
C TYR A 122 18.86 10.89 -6.50
N SER A 123 19.12 12.18 -6.73
CA SER A 123 18.50 12.98 -7.81
C SER A 123 18.50 12.31 -9.18
N ARG A 124 19.59 11.59 -9.52
CA ARG A 124 19.72 10.84 -10.78
C ARG A 124 18.80 9.62 -10.91
N ALA A 125 18.20 9.15 -9.82
CA ALA A 125 17.26 8.03 -9.80
C ALA A 125 15.80 8.51 -9.70
N GLU A 126 15.58 9.82 -9.61
CA GLU A 126 14.25 10.40 -9.54
C GLU A 126 13.51 10.30 -10.87
N GLY A 127 12.20 10.11 -10.81
CA GLY A 127 11.33 10.02 -11.99
C GLY A 127 10.53 8.73 -12.05
N ALA A 128 9.94 8.48 -13.21
CA ALA A 128 9.07 7.33 -13.46
C ALA A 128 9.79 6.25 -14.28
N VAL A 129 9.81 5.02 -13.76
CA VAL A 129 10.32 3.83 -14.43
C VAL A 129 9.14 2.93 -14.80
N LYS A 130 9.01 2.61 -16.09
CA LYS A 130 8.00 1.66 -16.56
C LYS A 130 8.50 0.23 -16.31
N ARG A 131 7.93 -0.47 -15.33
CA ARG A 131 8.14 -1.91 -15.12
C ARG A 131 7.22 -2.72 -16.04
N LYS A 132 7.27 -4.06 -16.00
CA LYS A 132 6.41 -4.91 -16.85
C LYS A 132 4.93 -4.73 -16.51
N HIS A 133 4.57 -4.69 -15.21
CA HIS A 133 3.16 -4.68 -14.80
C HIS A 133 2.64 -3.31 -14.35
N PHE A 134 3.51 -2.42 -13.85
CA PHE A 134 3.12 -1.12 -13.28
C PHE A 134 4.15 -0.03 -13.62
N VAL A 135 3.88 1.20 -13.17
CA VAL A 135 4.85 2.31 -13.21
C VAL A 135 5.34 2.56 -11.79
N GLU A 136 6.66 2.62 -11.61
CA GLU A 136 7.30 2.97 -10.34
C GLU A 136 7.83 4.40 -10.41
N HIS A 137 7.37 5.26 -9.50
CA HIS A 137 7.79 6.64 -9.34
C HIS A 137 8.70 6.75 -8.13
N LYS A 138 9.92 7.25 -8.34
CA LYS A 138 10.83 7.66 -7.27
C LYS A 138 10.77 9.17 -7.11
N ILE A 139 10.48 9.62 -5.89
CA ILE A 139 10.40 11.04 -5.56
C ILE A 139 11.28 11.28 -4.35
N TYR A 140 12.15 12.28 -4.43
CA TYR A 140 12.95 12.71 -3.29
C TYR A 140 12.60 14.14 -2.91
N GLN A 141 12.49 14.42 -1.61
CA GLN A 141 12.15 15.76 -1.14
C GLN A 141 12.91 16.12 0.13
N ASP A 142 13.89 17.02 0.00
CA ASP A 142 14.56 17.63 1.16
C ASP A 142 13.55 18.43 2.00
N LEU A 143 13.64 18.32 3.32
CA LEU A 143 12.78 19.01 4.27
C LEU A 143 13.53 20.21 4.83
N HIS A 144 13.16 21.43 4.42
CA HIS A 144 13.87 22.63 4.87
C HIS A 144 13.71 22.83 6.38
N GLY A 145 14.79 23.28 7.02
CA GLY A 145 14.85 23.46 8.47
C GLY A 145 15.35 22.24 9.24
N ILE A 146 15.44 21.06 8.61
CA ILE A 146 16.01 19.84 9.22
C ILE A 146 16.93 19.10 8.26
N ASP A 147 17.90 18.35 8.79
CA ASP A 147 18.85 17.54 7.99
C ASP A 147 18.23 16.20 7.57
N HIS A 148 17.07 16.22 6.90
CA HIS A 148 16.34 15.03 6.48
C HIS A 148 15.69 15.24 5.10
N HIS A 149 15.38 14.13 4.42
CA HIS A 149 14.60 14.12 3.19
C HIS A 149 13.61 12.96 3.17
N LEU A 150 12.56 13.10 2.37
CA LEU A 150 11.65 12.02 2.03
C LEU A 150 12.20 11.24 0.84
N HIS A 151 12.20 9.92 0.94
CA HIS A 151 12.40 9.00 -0.17
C HIS A 151 11.10 8.25 -0.39
N VAL A 152 10.43 8.55 -1.50
CA VAL A 152 9.15 7.96 -1.84
C VAL A 152 9.31 6.98 -2.98
N THR A 153 8.74 5.79 -2.82
CA THR A 153 8.54 4.82 -3.89
C THR A 153 7.04 4.62 -4.07
N LEU A 154 6.50 5.15 -5.16
CA LEU A 154 5.09 5.02 -5.51
C LEU A 154 4.93 4.10 -6.71
N ARG A 155 4.12 3.04 -6.59
CA ARG A 155 3.77 2.14 -7.67
C ARG A 155 2.30 2.27 -7.98
N VAL A 156 1.99 2.54 -9.25
CA VAL A 156 0.62 2.69 -9.75
C VAL A 156 0.38 1.87 -11.02
N PRO A 157 -0.86 1.43 -11.29
CA PRO A 157 -1.21 0.77 -12.54
C PRO A 157 -0.81 1.62 -13.77
N LYS A 158 -0.50 0.95 -14.88
CA LYS A 158 -0.23 1.63 -16.15
C LYS A 158 -1.49 2.30 -16.68
N GLY A 159 -1.30 3.40 -17.39
CA GLY A 159 -2.37 4.13 -18.06
C GLY A 159 -2.80 5.41 -17.32
N ASN A 160 -3.90 6.00 -17.77
CA ASN A 160 -4.29 7.34 -17.33
C ASN A 160 -5.10 7.35 -16.03
N ALA A 161 -5.62 6.19 -15.59
CA ALA A 161 -6.47 6.09 -14.41
C ALA A 161 -5.80 6.62 -13.13
N SER A 162 -4.47 6.49 -13.04
CA SER A 162 -3.69 6.97 -11.89
C SER A 162 -3.02 8.34 -12.12
N SER A 163 -3.20 8.96 -13.28
CA SER A 163 -2.46 10.18 -13.64
C SER A 163 -2.80 11.38 -12.75
N GLU A 164 -4.09 11.56 -12.43
CA GLU A 164 -4.55 12.62 -11.55
C GLU A 164 -4.03 12.42 -10.13
N PHE A 165 -4.15 11.19 -9.61
CA PHE A 165 -3.59 10.82 -8.32
C PHE A 165 -2.08 11.08 -8.25
N VAL A 166 -1.31 10.59 -9.22
CA VAL A 166 0.15 10.79 -9.24
C VAL A 166 0.51 12.27 -9.24
N LYS A 167 -0.23 13.11 -9.99
CA LYS A 167 -0.01 14.55 -10.02
C LYS A 167 -0.28 15.19 -8.66
N GLU A 168 -1.44 14.92 -8.06
CA GLU A 168 -1.84 15.48 -6.76
C GLU A 168 -0.91 15.01 -5.64
N PHE A 169 -0.62 13.71 -5.60
CA PHE A 169 0.28 13.10 -4.63
C PHE A 169 1.70 13.65 -4.75
N THR A 170 2.25 13.73 -5.97
CA THR A 170 3.60 14.30 -6.18
C THR A 170 3.64 15.76 -5.74
N SER A 171 2.62 16.55 -6.08
CA SER A 171 2.53 17.95 -5.64
C SER A 171 2.47 18.07 -4.12
N LEU A 172 1.73 17.19 -3.45
CA LEU A 172 1.67 17.13 -1.99
C LEU A 172 3.05 16.86 -1.39
N ILE A 173 3.73 15.81 -1.85
CA ILE A 173 5.06 15.44 -1.34
C ILE A 173 6.06 16.58 -1.55
N ARG A 174 6.07 17.24 -2.71
CA ARG A 174 6.97 18.37 -2.97
C ARG A 174 6.67 19.59 -2.10
N SER A 175 5.41 19.77 -1.69
CA SER A 175 5.02 20.86 -0.81
C SER A 175 5.55 20.70 0.62
N CYS A 176 5.85 19.46 1.06
CA CYS A 176 6.39 19.16 2.40
C CYS A 176 7.74 19.84 2.69
N SER A 177 8.45 20.30 1.65
CA SER A 177 9.71 21.03 1.77
C SER A 177 9.66 22.19 2.77
N ARG A 178 8.49 22.84 2.94
CA ARG A 178 8.34 24.05 3.77
C ARG A 178 7.78 23.81 5.17
N ASP A 179 7.39 22.58 5.49
CA ASP A 179 6.61 22.30 6.70
C ASP A 179 7.46 22.23 7.99
N PHE A 180 8.79 22.27 7.87
CA PHE A 180 9.74 22.24 9.01
C PHE A 180 10.57 23.52 9.15
N VAL A 181 10.16 24.60 8.47
CA VAL A 181 10.76 25.91 8.68
C VAL A 181 10.37 26.40 10.08
N THR A 182 11.33 26.40 11.00
CA THR A 182 11.19 27.13 12.26
C THR A 182 11.32 28.62 11.97
N ASP A 183 10.28 29.40 12.29
CA ASP A 183 10.34 30.86 12.27
C ASP A 183 11.60 31.31 13.03
N LYS A 184 12.43 32.12 12.36
CA LYS A 184 13.58 32.80 12.96
C LYS A 184 13.18 34.18 13.45
#